data_AF-A0AA38JER4-F1
#
_entry.id   AF-A0AA38JER4-F1
#
_cell.length_a   1.000
_cell.length_b   1.000
_cell.length_c   1.000
_cell.angle_alpha   90.00
_cell.angle_beta   90.00
_cell.angle_gamma   90.00
#
_symmetry.space_group_name_H-M   'P 1'
#
loop_
_entity.id
_entity.type
_entity.pdbx_description
1 polymer ?
#
loop_
_entity_poly.entity_id
_entity_poly.type
_entity_poly.pdbx_seq_one_letter_code
_entity_poly.pdbx_strand_id
1 'polypeptide(L)'
;MSSPRAIIQILITGTRILGKAFYEAGRQAAKNARSPAAGSVGSDVAGVGNASSGSITDQLTRQHRMTLDEAHLILNAKREEEMGNILKQYEHLFKANSPPPLPSKPATAPKARSTGQFYSHYLQSKVVRARERIEAERKMPVEVEVEAVGQKTESSSSSQPPPPPPPPGSGGTH
;
A
#
# COMPACT_ATOMS: atom_id res chain seq x y z
N MET A 1 -46.38 28.66 -24.73
CA MET A 1 -45.49 28.78 -25.91
C MET A 1 -44.09 28.34 -25.49
N SER A 2 -43.72 27.08 -25.73
CA SER A 2 -42.33 26.64 -25.52
C SER A 2 -41.49 27.34 -26.58
N SER A 3 -40.57 28.22 -26.17
CA SER A 3 -39.79 29.02 -27.12
C SER A 3 -38.56 28.21 -27.55
N PRO A 4 -38.43 27.83 -28.84
CA PRO A 4 -37.27 27.06 -29.32
C PRO A 4 -35.93 27.75 -29.02
N ARG A 5 -35.94 29.09 -28.92
CA ARG A 5 -34.78 29.89 -28.53
C ARG A 5 -34.30 29.63 -27.11
N ALA A 6 -35.20 29.43 -26.14
CA ALA A 6 -34.81 29.14 -24.76
C ALA A 6 -34.13 27.77 -24.64
N ILE A 7 -34.64 26.77 -25.37
CA ILE A 7 -34.06 25.42 -25.39
C ILE A 7 -32.63 25.45 -25.97
N ILE A 8 -32.44 26.15 -27.09
CA ILE A 8 -31.12 26.31 -27.72
C ILE A 8 -30.15 27.03 -26.77
N GLN A 9 -30.61 28.05 -26.05
CA GLN A 9 -29.77 28.81 -25.13
C GLN A 9 -29.34 27.98 -23.90
N ILE A 10 -30.24 27.13 -23.39
CA ILE A 10 -29.92 26.18 -22.32
C ILE A 10 -28.91 25.15 -22.80
N LEU A 11 -29.07 24.63 -24.03
CA LEU A 11 -28.14 23.66 -24.61
C LEU A 11 -26.72 24.24 -24.77
N ILE A 12 -26.61 25.46 -25.31
CA ILE A 12 -25.32 26.14 -25.52
C ILE A 12 -24.66 26.48 -24.19
N THR A 13 -25.44 26.95 -23.20
CA THR A 13 -24.90 27.29 -21.88
C THR A 13 -24.48 26.03 -21.12
N GLY A 14 -25.30 24.97 -21.16
CA GLY A 14 -25.01 23.69 -20.52
C GLY A 14 -23.77 23.01 -21.08
N THR A 15 -23.61 22.97 -22.40
CA THR A 15 -22.43 22.37 -23.04
C THR A 15 -21.13 23.12 -22.72
N ARG A 16 -21.17 24.46 -22.60
CA ARG A 16 -20.00 25.27 -22.21
C ARG A 16 -19.56 25.01 -20.77
N ILE A 17 -20.51 24.91 -19.84
CA ILE A 17 -20.21 24.66 -18.42
C ILE A 17 -19.68 23.24 -18.25
N LEU A 18 -20.35 22.25 -18.86
CA LEU A 18 -19.95 20.85 -18.79
C LEU A 18 -18.57 20.63 -19.43
N GLY A 19 -18.31 21.21 -20.61
CA GLY A 19 -17.02 21.11 -21.28
C GLY A 19 -15.86 21.72 -20.50
N LYS A 20 -16.08 22.89 -19.86
CA LYS A 20 -15.06 23.51 -18.99
C LYS A 20 -14.75 22.66 -17.76
N ALA A 21 -15.77 22.10 -17.11
CA ALA A 21 -15.59 21.25 -15.94
C ALA A 21 -14.79 19.97 -16.28
N PHE A 22 -15.14 19.28 -17.37
CA PHE A 22 -14.38 18.12 -17.83
C PHE A 22 -12.95 18.46 -18.23
N TYR A 23 -12.72 19.62 -18.87
CA TYR A 23 -11.38 20.06 -19.23
C TYR A 23 -10.51 20.34 -17.99
N GLU A 24 -11.05 21.04 -16.98
CA GLU A 24 -10.31 21.31 -15.75
C GLU A 24 -10.05 20.05 -14.94
N ALA A 25 -11.05 19.19 -14.79
CA ALA A 25 -10.91 17.90 -14.13
C ALA A 25 -9.90 17.01 -14.86
N GLY A 26 -9.97 16.93 -16.18
CA GLY A 26 -9.02 16.21 -17.02
C GLY A 26 -7.60 16.77 -16.90
N ARG A 27 -7.43 18.10 -16.87
CA ARG A 27 -6.14 18.75 -16.65
C ARG A 27 -5.58 18.44 -15.26
N GLN A 28 -6.43 18.39 -14.23
CA GLN A 28 -6.02 18.05 -12.87
C GLN A 28 -5.64 16.57 -12.75
N ALA A 29 -6.41 15.66 -13.36
CA ALA A 29 -6.06 14.25 -13.47
C ALA A 29 -4.73 14.06 -14.21
N ALA A 30 -4.51 14.78 -15.31
CA ALA A 30 -3.28 14.72 -16.08
C ALA A 30 -2.07 15.24 -15.28
N LYS A 31 -2.22 16.29 -14.46
CA LYS A 31 -1.15 16.78 -13.57
C LYS A 31 -0.81 15.74 -12.50
N ASN A 32 -1.83 15.14 -11.87
CA ASN A 32 -1.63 14.09 -10.86
C ASN A 32 -0.99 12.84 -11.45
N ALA A 33 -1.27 12.52 -12.72
CA ALA A 33 -0.64 11.41 -13.43
C ALA A 33 0.79 11.72 -13.93
N ARG A 34 1.10 13.00 -14.20
CA ARG A 34 2.40 13.46 -14.75
C ARG A 34 3.40 13.92 -13.71
N SER A 35 3.02 14.05 -12.46
CA SER A 35 3.96 14.19 -11.34
C SER A 35 4.27 12.79 -10.81
N PRO A 36 5.23 12.03 -11.40
CA PRO A 36 5.81 10.94 -10.65
C PRO A 36 6.42 11.60 -9.42
N ALA A 37 5.97 11.20 -8.22
CA ALA A 37 6.70 11.54 -7.01
C ALA A 37 8.16 11.17 -7.24
N ALA A 38 9.06 12.15 -7.14
CA ALA A 38 10.46 12.01 -7.45
C ALA A 38 11.04 10.79 -6.70
N GLY A 39 11.32 9.70 -7.42
CA GLY A 39 11.81 8.43 -6.85
C GLY A 39 11.27 7.14 -7.49
N SER A 40 10.34 7.20 -8.45
CA SER A 40 9.61 6.03 -8.96
C SER A 40 10.26 5.23 -10.10
N VAL A 41 11.60 5.10 -10.15
CA VAL A 41 12.25 4.20 -11.13
C VAL A 41 12.15 2.76 -10.60
N GLY A 42 10.95 2.18 -10.69
CA GLY A 42 10.61 0.82 -10.24
C GLY A 42 9.22 0.66 -9.58
N SER A 43 8.36 1.69 -9.64
CA SER A 43 7.04 1.71 -9.00
C SER A 43 5.90 1.61 -10.02
N ASP A 44 5.88 0.54 -10.82
CA ASP A 44 4.72 0.21 -11.69
C ASP A 44 3.50 -0.30 -10.90
N VAL A 45 3.54 -0.23 -9.56
CA VAL A 45 2.41 -0.57 -8.71
C VAL A 45 1.59 0.69 -8.44
N ALA A 46 0.37 0.70 -9.00
CA ALA A 46 -0.61 1.74 -8.75
C ALA A 46 -0.78 2.02 -7.25
N GLY A 47 -0.67 3.28 -6.84
CA GLY A 47 -0.86 3.71 -5.44
C GLY A 47 0.40 3.69 -4.57
N VAL A 48 1.46 2.95 -4.92
CA VAL A 48 2.72 2.95 -4.15
C VAL A 48 3.53 4.24 -4.38
N GLY A 49 3.46 4.83 -5.57
CA GLY A 49 4.12 6.11 -5.87
C GLY A 49 3.57 7.31 -5.09
N ASN A 50 2.34 7.21 -4.59
CA ASN A 50 1.72 8.25 -3.75
C ASN A 50 1.93 7.98 -2.25
N ALA A 51 2.56 6.84 -1.92
CA ALA A 51 2.92 6.53 -0.56
C ALA A 51 4.24 7.24 -0.21
N SER A 52 4.16 8.55 0.04
CA SER A 52 5.28 9.41 0.44
C SER A 52 5.14 9.98 1.85
N SER A 53 4.03 9.69 2.53
CA SER A 53 3.77 10.16 3.88
C SER A 53 4.58 9.37 4.91
N GLY A 54 4.94 9.98 6.03
CA GLY A 54 5.52 9.26 7.17
C GLY A 54 4.54 8.30 7.86
N SER A 55 3.25 8.31 7.46
CA SER A 55 2.19 7.47 8.02
C SER A 55 2.56 5.99 8.00
N ILE A 56 2.15 5.25 9.02
CA ILE A 56 2.45 3.84 9.14
C ILE A 56 1.79 3.03 7.99
N THR A 57 0.60 3.41 7.55
CA THR A 57 -0.09 2.83 6.39
C THR A 57 0.70 3.00 5.09
N ASP A 58 1.44 4.09 4.99
CA ASP A 58 2.31 4.45 3.87
C ASP A 58 3.58 3.60 3.87
N GLN A 59 4.23 3.48 5.04
CA GLN A 59 5.37 2.60 5.25
C GLN A 59 5.03 1.16 4.86
N LEU A 60 3.85 0.66 5.27
CA LEU A 60 3.42 -0.68 4.96
C LEU A 60 3.12 -0.88 3.47
N THR A 61 2.56 0.15 2.81
CA THR A 61 2.35 0.15 1.35
C THR A 61 3.68 0.10 0.59
N ARG A 62 4.71 0.81 1.07
CA ARG A 62 6.07 0.76 0.51
C ARG A 62 6.75 -0.59 0.74
N GLN A 63 6.56 -1.20 1.91
CA GLN A 63 7.13 -2.50 2.27
C GLN A 63 6.57 -3.63 1.40
N HIS A 64 5.25 -3.78 1.33
CA HIS A 64 4.61 -4.86 0.56
C HIS A 64 4.47 -4.53 -0.93
N ARG A 65 4.79 -3.29 -1.34
CA ARG A 65 4.65 -2.81 -2.71
C ARG A 65 3.24 -3.08 -3.25
N MET A 66 2.24 -2.76 -2.43
CA MET A 66 0.81 -2.80 -2.76
C MET A 66 0.00 -2.07 -1.68
N THR A 67 -1.15 -1.55 -2.09
CA THR A 67 -2.08 -0.88 -1.16
C THR A 67 -2.92 -1.90 -0.39
N LEU A 68 -3.53 -1.48 0.73
CA LEU A 68 -4.48 -2.32 1.46
C LEU A 68 -5.68 -2.73 0.59
N ASP A 69 -6.17 -1.80 -0.24
CA ASP A 69 -7.31 -2.04 -1.13
C ASP A 69 -6.94 -3.05 -2.23
N GLU A 70 -5.73 -2.95 -2.79
CA GLU A 70 -5.19 -3.94 -3.74
C GLU A 70 -5.09 -5.33 -3.09
N ALA A 71 -4.64 -5.42 -1.84
CA ALA A 71 -4.53 -6.70 -1.14
C ALA A 71 -5.89 -7.41 -0.97
N HIS A 72 -6.93 -6.65 -0.60
CA HIS A 72 -8.29 -7.17 -0.50
C HIS A 72 -8.85 -7.59 -1.87
N LEU A 73 -8.55 -6.82 -2.92
CA LEU A 73 -8.95 -7.17 -4.28
C LEU A 73 -8.26 -8.44 -4.79
N ILE A 74 -6.97 -8.61 -4.53
CA ILE A 74 -6.19 -9.81 -4.91
C ILE A 74 -6.76 -11.06 -4.23
N LEU A 75 -7.10 -10.98 -2.95
CA LEU A 75 -7.65 -12.11 -2.20
C LEU A 75 -9.18 -12.26 -2.33
N ASN A 76 -9.82 -11.40 -3.14
CA ASN A 76 -11.27 -11.34 -3.29
C ASN A 76 -12.01 -11.32 -1.93
N ALA A 77 -11.51 -10.49 -1.03
CA ALA A 77 -11.98 -10.36 0.35
C ALA A 77 -12.54 -8.97 0.61
N LYS A 78 -13.51 -8.85 1.52
CA LYS A 78 -14.02 -7.56 2.00
C LYS A 78 -13.09 -7.01 3.09
N ARG A 79 -13.08 -5.69 3.31
CA ARG A 79 -12.21 -5.05 4.33
C ARG A 79 -12.46 -5.59 5.74
N GLU A 80 -13.72 -5.88 6.04
CA GLU A 80 -14.19 -6.32 7.36
C GLU A 80 -14.22 -7.86 7.49
N GLU A 81 -13.67 -8.60 6.53
CA GLU A 81 -13.78 -10.05 6.51
C GLU A 81 -12.97 -10.71 7.64
N GLU A 82 -13.38 -11.87 8.14
CA GLU A 82 -12.62 -12.55 9.19
C GLU A 82 -11.26 -13.06 8.64
N MET A 83 -10.19 -12.98 9.44
CA MET A 83 -8.86 -13.45 9.02
C MET A 83 -8.88 -14.95 8.64
N GLY A 84 -9.69 -15.76 9.32
CA GLY A 84 -9.87 -17.16 8.96
C GLY A 84 -10.39 -17.38 7.53
N ASN A 85 -11.23 -16.49 7.01
CA ASN A 85 -11.70 -16.56 5.63
C ASN A 85 -10.63 -16.03 4.66
N ILE A 86 -9.93 -14.95 5.01
CA ILE A 86 -8.81 -14.44 4.21
C ILE A 86 -7.74 -15.52 3.97
N LEU A 87 -7.45 -16.33 5.00
CA LEU A 87 -6.51 -17.46 4.89
C LEU A 87 -7.01 -18.56 3.94
N LYS A 88 -8.31 -18.91 3.97
CA LYS A 88 -8.88 -19.89 3.03
C LYS A 88 -8.79 -19.41 1.59
N GLN A 89 -9.09 -18.14 1.34
CA GLN A 89 -8.99 -17.51 0.02
C GLN A 89 -7.53 -17.50 -0.45
N TYR A 90 -6.59 -17.16 0.45
CA TYR A 90 -5.16 -17.23 0.20
C TYR A 90 -4.73 -18.65 -0.20
N GLU A 91 -5.08 -19.68 0.58
CA GLU A 91 -4.72 -21.07 0.29
C GLU A 91 -5.26 -21.53 -1.06
N HIS A 92 -6.52 -21.20 -1.35
CA HIS A 92 -7.16 -21.53 -2.62
C HIS A 92 -6.43 -20.89 -3.81
N LEU A 93 -6.20 -19.57 -3.75
CA LEU A 93 -5.51 -18.83 -4.82
C LEU A 93 -4.04 -19.25 -4.95
N PHE A 94 -3.35 -19.51 -3.84
CA PHE A 94 -1.96 -19.96 -3.85
C PHE A 94 -1.83 -21.34 -4.52
N LYS A 95 -2.72 -22.28 -4.19
CA LYS A 95 -2.75 -23.61 -4.80
C LYS A 95 -3.09 -23.55 -6.29
N ALA A 96 -4.08 -22.74 -6.67
CA ALA A 96 -4.47 -22.57 -8.07
C ALA A 96 -3.34 -21.99 -8.94
N ASN A 97 -2.48 -21.16 -8.34
CA ASN A 97 -1.33 -20.53 -8.98
C ASN A 97 0.01 -21.21 -8.64
N SER A 98 0.01 -22.44 -8.13
CA SER A 98 1.25 -23.18 -7.83
C SER A 98 1.77 -23.95 -9.05
N PRO A 99 3.08 -24.25 -9.12
CA PRO A 99 3.64 -25.08 -10.18
C PRO A 99 2.92 -26.43 -10.30
N PRO A 100 2.66 -26.94 -11.52
CA PRO A 100 2.11 -28.27 -11.69
C PRO A 100 3.01 -29.33 -11.06
N PRO A 101 2.45 -30.40 -10.45
CA PRO A 101 3.24 -31.48 -9.91
C PRO A 101 4.12 -32.10 -11.01
N LEU A 102 5.40 -32.28 -10.72
CA LEU A 102 6.35 -32.93 -11.61
C LEU A 102 5.83 -34.34 -11.95
N PRO A 103 5.84 -34.76 -13.23
CA PRO A 103 5.39 -36.10 -13.59
C PRO A 103 6.33 -37.13 -12.96
N SER A 104 5.78 -38.10 -12.25
CA SER A 104 6.49 -39.16 -11.52
C SER A 104 7.10 -40.25 -12.42
N LYS A 105 7.31 -39.99 -13.72
CA LYS A 105 7.94 -40.94 -14.65
C LYS A 105 8.51 -40.22 -15.88
N PRO A 106 9.68 -40.63 -16.40
CA PRO A 106 10.13 -40.17 -17.72
C PRO A 106 9.16 -40.72 -18.77
N ALA A 107 8.25 -39.88 -19.24
CA ALA A 107 7.25 -40.27 -20.21
C ALA A 107 7.84 -40.23 -21.63
N THR A 108 7.96 -41.40 -22.26
CA THR A 108 8.32 -41.61 -23.67
C THR A 108 7.19 -41.23 -24.64
N ALA A 109 6.50 -40.12 -24.40
CA ALA A 109 5.39 -39.66 -25.25
C ALA A 109 5.36 -38.12 -25.31
N PRO A 110 5.04 -37.53 -26.47
CA PRO A 110 4.94 -36.08 -26.61
C PRO A 110 3.84 -35.56 -25.68
N LYS A 111 4.26 -34.86 -24.64
CA LYS A 111 3.41 -34.30 -23.59
C LYS A 111 2.43 -33.32 -24.25
N ALA A 112 1.15 -33.71 -24.34
CA ALA A 112 0.07 -32.76 -24.54
C ALA A 112 0.18 -31.76 -23.36
N ARG A 113 0.72 -30.58 -23.63
CA ARG A 113 0.71 -29.47 -22.66
C ARG A 113 -0.76 -29.30 -22.28
N SER A 114 -1.11 -29.48 -21.01
CA SER A 114 -2.43 -29.10 -20.54
C SER A 114 -2.59 -27.62 -20.87
N THR A 115 -3.40 -27.34 -21.87
CA THR A 115 -3.62 -26.00 -22.42
C THR A 115 -4.38 -25.22 -21.36
N GLY A 116 -3.69 -24.63 -20.38
CA GLY A 116 -4.33 -23.78 -19.37
C GLY A 116 -3.62 -23.61 -18.03
N GLN A 117 -2.69 -24.49 -17.64
CA GLN A 117 -2.00 -24.35 -16.35
C GLN A 117 -0.74 -23.46 -16.49
N PHE A 118 -0.95 -22.17 -16.71
CA PHE A 118 0.13 -21.18 -16.65
C PHE A 118 0.41 -20.82 -15.19
N TYR A 119 1.39 -21.51 -14.59
CA TYR A 119 1.98 -21.08 -13.34
C TYR A 119 2.78 -19.78 -13.56
N SER A 120 2.54 -18.78 -12.71
CA SER A 120 3.31 -17.55 -12.70
C SER A 120 3.80 -17.27 -11.28
N HIS A 121 5.13 -17.25 -11.12
CA HIS A 121 5.76 -16.86 -9.86
C HIS A 121 5.35 -15.43 -9.44
N TYR A 122 5.08 -14.55 -10.41
CA TYR A 122 4.61 -13.19 -10.11
C TYR A 122 3.23 -13.20 -9.44
N LEU A 123 2.29 -14.00 -9.96
CA LEU A 123 0.95 -14.12 -9.37
C LEU A 123 1.02 -14.74 -7.97
N GLN A 124 1.83 -15.78 -7.80
CA GLN A 124 2.05 -16.39 -6.49
C GLN A 124 2.65 -15.38 -5.50
N SER A 125 3.66 -14.62 -5.93
CA SER A 125 4.28 -13.56 -5.11
C SER A 125 3.29 -12.46 -4.72
N LYS A 126 2.37 -12.08 -5.62
CA LYS A 126 1.32 -11.10 -5.33
C LYS A 126 0.31 -11.61 -4.30
N VAL A 127 -0.11 -12.87 -4.40
CA VAL A 127 -1.02 -13.50 -3.44
C VAL A 127 -0.40 -13.58 -2.04
N VAL A 128 0.89 -13.94 -1.93
CA VAL A 128 1.61 -13.97 -0.65
C VAL A 128 1.70 -12.57 -0.03
N ARG A 129 2.15 -11.58 -0.81
CA ARG A 129 2.29 -10.20 -0.31
C ARG A 129 0.94 -9.60 0.10
N ALA A 130 -0.15 -9.95 -0.58
CA ALA A 130 -1.49 -9.50 -0.22
C ALA A 130 -1.90 -9.99 1.17
N ARG A 131 -1.63 -11.27 1.48
CA ARG A 131 -1.88 -11.82 2.81
C ARG A 131 -1.05 -11.09 3.86
N GLU A 132 0.26 -10.96 3.65
CA GLU A 132 1.17 -10.30 4.60
C GLU A 132 0.76 -8.83 4.85
N ARG A 133 0.33 -8.11 3.80
CA ARG A 133 -0.13 -6.72 3.91
C ARG A 133 -1.36 -6.58 4.80
N ILE A 134 -2.30 -7.53 4.73
CA ILE A 134 -3.52 -7.51 5.55
C ILE A 134 -3.20 -7.97 6.98
N GLU A 135 -2.33 -8.97 7.16
CA GLU A 135 -1.86 -9.42 8.47
C GLU A 135 -1.16 -8.27 9.23
N ALA A 136 -0.29 -7.53 8.55
CA ALA A 136 0.41 -6.40 9.13
C ALA A 136 -0.54 -5.26 9.53
N GLU A 137 -1.58 -4.96 8.74
CA GLU A 137 -2.60 -3.98 9.10
C GLU A 137 -3.33 -4.36 10.41
N ARG A 138 -3.62 -5.66 10.62
CA ARG A 138 -4.32 -6.14 11.82
C ARG A 138 -3.44 -6.27 13.05
N LYS A 139 -2.13 -6.43 12.87
CA LYS A 139 -1.18 -6.43 13.98
C LYS A 139 -0.97 -5.03 14.57
N MET A 140 -1.17 -3.99 13.77
CA MET A 140 -1.02 -2.59 14.17
C MET A 140 -1.91 -2.13 15.33
N PRO A 141 -3.23 -2.40 15.37
CA PRO A 141 -4.04 -2.00 16.52
C PRO A 141 -3.57 -2.66 17.82
N VAL A 142 -2.87 -3.80 17.75
CA VAL A 142 -2.32 -4.49 18.91
C VAL A 142 -1.03 -3.82 19.40
N GLU A 143 -0.11 -3.44 18.50
CA GLU A 143 1.19 -2.86 18.87
C GLU A 143 1.09 -1.41 19.40
N VAL A 144 0.13 -0.62 18.92
CA VAL A 144 -0.10 0.75 19.41
C VAL A 144 -0.61 0.75 20.87
N GLU A 145 -1.33 -0.28 21.30
CA GLU A 145 -1.71 -0.44 22.71
C GLU A 145 -0.53 -0.88 23.60
N VAL A 146 0.40 -1.70 23.07
CA VAL A 146 1.57 -2.15 23.86
C VAL A 146 2.59 -1.03 24.05
N GLU A 147 2.80 -0.17 23.05
CA GLU A 147 3.71 0.98 23.19
C GLU A 147 3.15 2.08 24.12
N ALA A 148 1.83 2.25 24.17
CA ALA A 148 1.19 3.18 25.11
C ALA A 148 1.31 2.73 26.58
N VAL A 149 1.45 1.43 26.84
CA VAL A 149 1.73 0.88 28.18
C VAL A 149 3.23 0.89 28.51
N GLY A 150 4.11 0.72 27.51
CA GLY A 150 5.56 0.78 27.67
C GLY A 150 6.10 2.17 28.07
N GLN A 151 5.51 3.25 27.54
CA GLN A 151 6.00 4.61 27.82
C GLN A 151 5.66 5.15 29.23
N LYS A 152 4.75 4.53 29.99
CA LYS A 152 4.45 4.96 31.37
C LYS A 152 5.41 4.41 32.43
N THR A 153 6.29 3.47 32.09
CA THR A 153 7.15 2.79 33.08
C THR A 153 8.61 3.27 33.06
N GLU A 154 9.05 4.00 32.03
CA GLU A 154 10.45 4.44 31.91
C GLU A 154 10.71 5.90 32.33
N SER A 155 9.67 6.69 32.63
CA SER A 155 9.83 8.11 32.99
C SER A 155 10.10 8.39 34.49
N SER A 156 10.47 7.40 35.30
CA SER A 156 10.80 7.59 36.74
C SER A 156 12.19 7.13 37.16
N SER A 157 13.17 7.12 36.24
CA SER A 157 14.57 6.82 36.57
C SER A 157 15.53 7.64 35.70
N SER A 158 15.80 8.88 36.10
CA SER A 158 17.08 9.61 35.93
C SER A 158 16.87 11.13 36.03
N SER A 159 16.78 11.64 37.26
CA SER A 159 17.02 13.06 37.52
C SER A 159 18.12 13.19 38.56
N GLN A 160 19.37 13.09 38.10
CA GLN A 160 20.54 13.60 38.81
C GLN A 160 21.25 14.60 37.90
N PRO A 161 21.41 15.88 38.30
CA PRO A 161 22.12 16.87 37.50
C PRO A 161 23.64 16.61 37.51
N PRO A 162 24.38 16.96 36.44
CA PRO A 162 25.82 16.71 36.34
C PRO A 162 26.63 17.59 37.31
N PRO A 163 27.80 17.12 37.79
CA PRO A 163 28.65 17.87 38.72
C PRO A 163 29.34 19.07 38.03
N PRO A 164 29.60 20.18 38.75
CA PRO A 164 30.25 21.36 38.19
C PRO A 164 31.77 21.15 37.96
N PRO A 165 32.37 21.89 37.01
CA PRO A 165 33.79 21.76 36.66
C PRO A 165 34.74 22.32 37.76
N PRO A 166 35.99 21.82 37.84
CA PRO A 166 36.96 22.22 38.86
C PRO A 166 37.54 23.64 38.62
N PRO A 167 37.93 24.37 39.69
CA PRO A 167 38.41 25.75 39.58
C PRO A 167 39.84 25.85 39.02
N PRO A 168 40.20 26.95 38.34
CA PRO A 168 41.53 27.18 37.79
C PRO A 168 42.57 27.43 38.90
N GLY A 169 43.72 26.75 38.78
CA GLY A 169 44.82 26.79 39.75
C GLY A 169 45.46 28.17 39.87
N SER A 170 45.52 28.66 41.11
CA SER A 170 46.30 29.82 41.53
C SER A 170 47.78 29.43 41.59
N GLY A 171 48.55 29.81 40.57
CA GLY A 171 50.01 29.83 40.64
C GLY A 171 50.46 31.12 41.34
N GLY A 172 50.88 31.00 42.59
CA GLY A 172 51.53 32.08 43.33
C GLY A 172 53.00 32.20 42.93
N THR A 173 53.40 33.37 42.44
CA THR A 173 54.79 33.81 42.38
C THR A 173 55.12 34.55 43.67
N HIS A 174 56.17 34.10 44.36
CA HIS A 174 56.95 34.91 45.30
C HIS A 174 57.87 35.86 44.52
#